data_AF-A0A943F845-F1
#
_entry.id   AF-A0A943F845-F1
#
_cell.length_a   1.000
_cell.length_b   1.000
_cell.length_c   1.000
_cell.angle_alpha   90.00
_cell.angle_beta   90.00
_cell.angle_gamma   90.00
#
_symmetry.space_group_name_H-M   'P 1'
#
loop_
_entity.id
_entity.type
_entity.pdbx_description
1 polymer ?
#
loop_
_entity_poly.entity_id
_entity_poly.type
_entity_poly.pdbx_seq_one_letter_code
_entity_poly.pdbx_strand_id
1 'polypeptide(L)'
;MRKETPCSVCGMTRLILPQIAEDFPEFSYSEFKARAETLLLSYFTAITQKQPERLSERSPALLEQVRQEITRQRADGTPHAYSEVRLHQTELADYRKQDGECRVVFQSAVGYMLRIGDGEAEQKQTRYNVELLYVQDAGAAQEHQLDAAFSMTCPNCGAPIRSLGSKVCEFCGTAVQEVNHYAWSFDKIYEFDK
;
A
#
# COMPACT_ATOMS: atom_id res chain seq x y z
N MET A 1 25.48 20.25 -6.02
CA MET A 1 25.93 19.03 -6.75
C MET A 1 24.69 18.19 -7.02
N ARG A 2 24.19 18.12 -8.26
CA ARG A 2 23.02 17.30 -8.60
C ARG A 2 23.43 15.83 -8.52
N LYS A 3 22.82 15.04 -7.63
CA LYS A 3 23.02 13.58 -7.61
C LYS A 3 22.18 13.01 -8.75
N GLU A 4 22.79 12.83 -9.91
CA GLU A 4 22.13 12.28 -11.10
C GLU A 4 22.07 10.75 -11.10
N THR A 5 22.94 10.09 -10.32
CA THR A 5 23.03 8.63 -10.28
C THR A 5 21.83 8.03 -9.53
N PRO A 6 21.04 7.15 -10.18
CA PRO A 6 19.97 6.42 -9.50
C PRO A 6 20.46 5.58 -8.33
N CYS A 7 19.65 5.46 -7.28
CA CYS A 7 19.91 4.50 -6.22
C CYS A 7 19.83 3.07 -6.76
N SER A 8 20.72 2.17 -6.31
CA SER A 8 20.60 0.74 -6.60
C SER A 8 19.57 0.09 -5.67
N VAL A 9 18.62 -0.68 -6.19
CA VAL A 9 17.67 -1.44 -5.37
C VAL A 9 18.24 -2.79 -4.93
N CYS A 10 17.59 -3.41 -3.95
CA CYS A 10 17.90 -4.78 -3.54
C CYS A 10 17.59 -5.77 -4.69
N GLY A 11 18.60 -6.36 -5.31
CA GLY A 11 18.44 -7.31 -6.42
C GLY A 11 18.00 -8.71 -5.98
N MET A 12 17.06 -8.83 -5.03
CA MET A 12 16.70 -10.10 -4.38
C MET A 12 15.57 -10.87 -5.07
N THR A 13 14.96 -10.31 -6.12
CA THR A 13 13.85 -10.95 -6.86
C THR A 13 14.12 -12.40 -7.25
N ARG A 14 15.34 -12.74 -7.69
CA ARG A 14 15.70 -14.11 -8.07
C ARG A 14 15.63 -15.12 -6.91
N LEU A 15 15.83 -14.67 -5.68
CA LEU A 15 15.76 -15.52 -4.48
C LEU A 15 14.36 -15.54 -3.86
N ILE A 16 13.66 -14.41 -3.92
CA ILE A 16 12.36 -14.22 -3.27
C ILE A 16 11.22 -14.79 -4.10
N LEU A 17 11.22 -14.55 -5.42
CA LEU A 17 10.11 -14.93 -6.28
C LEU A 17 9.79 -16.43 -6.26
N PRO A 18 10.77 -17.36 -6.25
CA PRO A 18 10.48 -18.78 -6.12
C PRO A 18 9.74 -19.13 -4.82
N GLN A 19 10.10 -18.50 -3.69
CA GLN A 19 9.45 -18.73 -2.39
C GLN A 19 7.98 -18.28 -2.42
N ILE A 20 7.71 -17.11 -2.98
CA ILE A 20 6.33 -16.63 -3.15
C ILE A 20 5.55 -17.57 -4.07
N ALA A 21 6.14 -18.06 -5.16
CA ALA A 21 5.47 -18.96 -6.10
C ALA A 21 5.19 -20.36 -5.52
N GLU A 22 5.99 -20.82 -4.55
CA GLU A 22 5.72 -22.06 -3.81
C GLU A 22 4.48 -21.90 -2.91
N ASP A 23 4.35 -20.77 -2.23
CA ASP A 23 3.23 -20.49 -1.32
C ASP A 23 1.95 -20.06 -2.09
N PHE A 24 2.13 -19.34 -3.20
CA PHE A 24 1.07 -18.72 -4.00
C PHE A 24 1.35 -18.92 -5.50
N PRO A 25 1.04 -20.09 -6.07
CA PRO A 25 1.28 -20.38 -7.48
C PRO A 25 0.57 -19.43 -8.46
N GLU A 26 -0.52 -18.80 -8.02
CA GLU A 26 -1.28 -17.79 -8.76
C GLU A 26 -0.69 -16.37 -8.69
N PHE A 27 0.38 -16.15 -7.90
CA PHE A 27 0.99 -14.84 -7.75
C PHE A 27 1.66 -14.36 -9.04
N SER A 28 1.10 -13.30 -9.63
CA SER A 28 1.64 -12.67 -10.84
C SER A 28 2.62 -11.55 -10.50
N TYR A 29 3.91 -11.87 -10.45
CA TYR A 29 4.96 -10.87 -10.16
C TYR A 29 4.92 -9.67 -11.11
N SER A 30 4.79 -9.90 -12.43
CA SER A 30 4.79 -8.82 -13.41
C SER A 30 3.62 -7.86 -13.23
N GLU A 31 2.45 -8.38 -12.85
CA GLU A 31 1.25 -7.58 -12.62
C GLU A 31 1.38 -6.77 -11.32
N PHE A 32 1.73 -7.42 -10.20
CA PHE A 32 1.89 -6.73 -8.93
C PHE A 32 3.02 -5.70 -8.96
N LYS A 33 4.10 -5.97 -9.69
CA LYS A 33 5.16 -4.99 -9.94
C LYS A 33 4.61 -3.75 -10.66
N ALA A 34 3.90 -3.94 -11.78
CA ALA A 34 3.34 -2.83 -12.55
C ALA A 34 2.32 -2.00 -11.72
N ARG A 35 1.52 -2.68 -10.89
CA ARG A 35 0.59 -2.03 -9.95
C ARG A 35 1.33 -1.27 -8.86
N ALA A 36 2.41 -1.81 -8.29
CA ALA A 36 3.24 -1.14 -7.29
C ALA A 36 3.89 0.13 -7.86
N GLU A 37 4.40 0.07 -9.09
CA GLU A 37 4.98 1.23 -9.80
C GLU A 37 3.93 2.31 -10.07
N THR A 38 2.75 1.91 -10.54
CA THR A 38 1.61 2.83 -10.77
C THR A 38 1.13 3.46 -9.47
N LEU A 39 1.04 2.67 -8.40
CA LEU A 39 0.67 3.13 -7.08
C LEU A 39 1.66 4.17 -6.57
N LEU A 40 2.96 3.90 -6.67
CA LEU A 40 3.99 4.83 -6.22
C LEU A 40 3.97 6.16 -6.99
N LEU A 41 3.76 6.13 -8.30
CA LEU A 41 3.54 7.35 -9.11
C LEU A 41 2.28 8.12 -8.68
N SER A 42 1.18 7.40 -8.44
CA SER A 42 -0.07 8.00 -7.99
C SER A 42 0.06 8.59 -6.57
N TYR A 43 0.89 8.00 -5.70
CA TYR A 43 1.19 8.50 -4.37
C TYR A 43 1.88 9.87 -4.42
N PHE A 44 2.92 10.04 -5.24
CA PHE A 44 3.56 11.36 -5.40
C PHE A 44 2.58 12.42 -5.92
N THR A 45 1.70 12.02 -6.84
CA THR A 45 0.64 12.88 -7.37
C THR A 45 -0.37 13.27 -6.28
N ALA A 46 -0.83 12.30 -5.50
CA ALA A 46 -1.78 12.48 -4.40
C ALA A 46 -1.22 13.41 -3.31
N ILE A 47 0.04 13.22 -2.91
CA ILE A 47 0.69 14.10 -1.93
C ILE A 47 0.87 15.51 -2.49
N THR A 48 1.28 15.65 -3.76
CA THR A 48 1.48 16.96 -4.39
C THR A 48 0.17 17.74 -4.49
N GLN A 49 -0.90 17.08 -4.90
CA GLN A 49 -2.22 17.69 -5.11
C GLN A 49 -3.08 17.73 -3.85
N LYS A 50 -2.61 17.12 -2.74
CA LYS A 50 -3.33 16.99 -1.47
C LYS A 50 -4.68 16.26 -1.62
N GLN A 51 -4.71 15.24 -2.48
CA GLN A 51 -5.90 14.47 -2.87
C GLN A 51 -5.65 12.95 -2.75
N PRO A 52 -5.92 12.35 -1.58
CA PRO A 52 -5.73 10.92 -1.33
C PRO A 52 -6.48 10.01 -2.32
N GLU A 53 -7.65 10.44 -2.82
CA GLU A 53 -8.50 9.72 -3.76
C GLU A 53 -7.87 9.45 -5.14
N ARG A 54 -6.74 10.12 -5.42
CA ARG A 54 -5.97 9.92 -6.66
C ARG A 54 -5.07 8.70 -6.63
N LEU A 55 -4.93 8.02 -5.50
CA LEU A 55 -4.24 6.74 -5.45
C LEU A 55 -4.89 5.73 -6.41
N SER A 56 -4.06 5.02 -7.17
CA SER A 56 -4.52 3.96 -8.07
C SER A 56 -5.05 2.75 -7.32
N GLU A 57 -4.51 2.49 -6.12
CA GLU A 57 -4.95 1.46 -5.19
C GLU A 57 -5.58 2.13 -3.98
N ARG A 58 -6.74 1.66 -3.55
CA ARG A 58 -7.59 2.38 -2.58
C ARG A 58 -7.87 1.54 -1.33
N SER A 59 -6.83 0.87 -0.82
CA SER A 59 -6.97 0.20 0.47
C SER A 59 -7.22 1.24 1.57
N PRO A 60 -8.02 0.91 2.61
CA PRO A 60 -8.26 1.83 3.72
C PRO A 60 -6.96 2.29 4.40
N ALA A 61 -6.00 1.38 4.58
CA ALA A 61 -4.71 1.67 5.21
C ALA A 61 -3.91 2.71 4.42
N LEU A 62 -3.79 2.56 3.10
CA LEU A 62 -3.07 3.52 2.25
C LEU A 62 -3.74 4.90 2.21
N LEU A 63 -5.06 4.92 2.06
CA LEU A 63 -5.81 6.19 2.04
C LEU A 63 -5.61 6.95 3.36
N GLU A 64 -5.66 6.24 4.48
CA GLU A 64 -5.43 6.83 5.78
C GLU A 64 -3.98 7.29 5.96
N GLN A 65 -3.01 6.48 5.55
CA GLN A 65 -1.59 6.86 5.57
C GLN A 65 -1.36 8.19 4.82
N VAL A 66 -1.89 8.31 3.59
CA VAL A 66 -1.73 9.51 2.76
C VAL A 66 -2.47 10.71 3.35
N ARG A 67 -3.66 10.51 3.92
CA ARG A 67 -4.40 11.57 4.63
C ARG A 67 -3.61 12.12 5.82
N GLN A 68 -3.05 11.22 6.63
CA GLN A 68 -2.25 11.60 7.79
C GLN A 68 -1.01 12.37 7.37
N GLU A 69 -0.32 11.91 6.32
CA GLU A 69 0.85 12.60 5.80
C GLU A 69 0.52 14.01 5.28
N ILE A 70 -0.56 14.16 4.50
CA ILE A 70 -1.03 15.47 4.01
C ILE A 70 -1.40 16.40 5.18
N THR A 71 -2.08 15.86 6.19
CA THR A 71 -2.50 16.62 7.38
C THR A 71 -1.30 17.11 8.16
N ARG A 72 -0.30 16.23 8.37
CA ARG A 72 0.95 16.56 9.04
C ARG A 72 1.72 17.64 8.29
N GLN A 73 1.94 17.48 6.99
CA GLN A 73 2.62 18.50 6.16
C GLN A 73 1.93 19.87 6.21
N ARG A 74 0.59 19.89 6.27
CA ARG A 74 -0.18 21.13 6.42
C ARG A 74 0.04 21.76 7.79
N ALA A 75 0.00 20.98 8.86
CA ALA A 75 0.23 21.47 10.22
C ALA A 75 1.65 22.00 10.41
N ASP A 76 2.63 21.33 9.82
CA ASP A 76 4.06 21.70 9.88
C ASP A 76 4.42 22.87 8.95
N GLY A 77 3.49 23.35 8.12
CA GLY A 77 3.75 24.39 7.12
C GLY A 77 4.75 23.97 6.03
N THR A 78 4.90 22.66 5.81
CA THR A 78 5.88 22.05 4.88
C THR A 78 5.17 21.22 3.81
N PRO A 79 4.31 21.82 2.96
CA PRO A 79 3.68 21.07 1.89
C PRO A 79 4.74 20.57 0.92
N HIS A 80 4.80 19.25 0.73
CA HIS A 80 5.66 18.64 -0.28
C HIS A 80 4.98 18.74 -1.65
N ALA A 81 5.75 19.15 -2.66
CA ALA A 81 5.37 19.15 -4.06
C ALA A 81 6.45 18.42 -4.87
N TYR A 82 6.07 17.27 -5.44
CA TYR A 82 6.95 16.45 -6.24
C TYR A 82 6.74 16.75 -7.73
N SER A 83 7.82 16.83 -8.49
CA SER A 83 7.78 16.94 -9.96
C SER A 83 8.88 16.08 -10.59
N GLU A 84 8.77 15.83 -11.89
CA GLU A 84 9.73 15.03 -12.67
C GLU A 84 10.03 13.65 -12.06
N VAL A 85 9.01 13.03 -11.45
CA VAL A 85 9.14 11.71 -10.82
C VAL A 85 9.45 10.66 -11.88
N ARG A 86 10.52 9.89 -11.65
CA ARG A 86 10.96 8.79 -12.50
C ARG A 86 11.31 7.57 -11.64
N LEU A 87 10.72 6.44 -11.99
CA LEU A 87 11.12 5.15 -11.43
C LEU A 87 12.20 4.56 -12.32
N HIS A 88 13.33 4.19 -11.73
CA HIS A 88 14.49 3.68 -12.46
C HIS A 88 14.51 2.15 -12.51
N GLN A 89 14.25 1.52 -11.37
CA GLN A 89 14.24 0.07 -11.23
C GLN A 89 13.37 -0.31 -10.03
N THR A 90 12.61 -1.40 -10.18
CA THR A 90 11.77 -1.97 -9.14
C THR A 90 12.03 -3.46 -9.02
N GLU A 91 12.32 -3.93 -7.81
CA GLU A 91 12.64 -5.33 -7.49
C GLU A 91 11.93 -5.77 -6.21
N LEU A 92 11.82 -7.08 -5.98
CA LEU A 92 11.43 -7.59 -4.67
C LEU A 92 12.59 -7.38 -3.70
N ALA A 93 12.29 -6.70 -2.59
CA ALA A 93 13.26 -6.48 -1.52
C ALA A 93 13.08 -7.46 -0.36
N ASP A 94 11.86 -7.94 -0.14
CA ASP A 94 11.55 -8.81 0.99
C ASP A 94 10.29 -9.65 0.77
N TYR A 95 10.23 -10.77 1.48
CA TYR A 95 9.05 -11.61 1.63
C TYR A 95 9.04 -12.23 3.03
N ARG A 96 7.96 -12.01 3.79
CA ARG A 96 7.83 -12.51 5.16
C ARG A 96 6.47 -13.11 5.38
N LYS A 97 6.44 -14.21 6.13
CA LYS A 97 5.23 -14.86 6.64
C LYS A 97 5.25 -14.77 8.16
N GLN A 98 4.25 -14.12 8.75
CA GLN A 98 4.14 -13.99 10.20
C GLN A 98 2.67 -13.86 10.61
N ASP A 99 2.26 -14.56 11.67
CA ASP A 99 0.96 -14.39 12.33
C ASP A 99 -0.27 -14.46 11.38
N GLY A 100 -0.22 -15.36 10.39
CA GLY A 100 -1.29 -15.52 9.38
C GLY A 100 -1.28 -14.46 8.28
N GLU A 101 -0.29 -13.57 8.26
CA GLU A 101 -0.05 -12.60 7.21
C GLU A 101 1.15 -12.98 6.33
N CYS A 102 1.04 -12.69 5.04
CA CYS A 102 2.12 -12.75 4.08
C CYS A 102 2.37 -11.34 3.53
N ARG A 103 3.59 -10.83 3.72
CA ARG A 103 4.00 -9.50 3.24
C ARG A 103 5.06 -9.63 2.16
N VAL A 104 4.80 -9.02 1.01
CA VAL A 104 5.73 -8.89 -0.11
C VAL A 104 6.12 -7.42 -0.24
N VAL A 105 7.41 -7.13 -0.33
CA VAL A 105 7.91 -5.74 -0.42
C VAL A 105 8.54 -5.50 -1.79
N PHE A 106 7.97 -4.57 -2.54
CA PHE A 106 8.59 -4.03 -3.76
C PHE A 106 9.40 -2.79 -3.40
N GLN A 107 10.68 -2.78 -3.76
CA GLN A 107 11.53 -1.61 -3.61
C GLN A 107 11.81 -0.98 -4.97
N SER A 108 11.54 0.32 -5.07
CA SER A 108 11.75 1.12 -6.28
C SER A 108 12.83 2.17 -6.03
N ALA A 109 13.77 2.32 -6.96
CA ALA A 109 14.66 3.47 -7.02
C ALA A 109 13.95 4.61 -7.74
N VAL A 110 13.84 5.76 -7.08
CA VAL A 110 13.04 6.89 -7.56
C VAL A 110 13.89 8.15 -7.59
N GLY A 111 13.89 8.83 -8.74
CA GLY A 111 14.37 10.20 -8.87
C GLY A 111 13.20 11.17 -8.97
N TYR A 112 13.30 12.33 -8.31
CA TYR A 112 12.31 13.40 -8.40
C TYR A 112 12.89 14.75 -8.02
N MET A 113 12.19 15.81 -8.40
CA MET A 113 12.38 17.16 -7.87
C MET A 113 11.38 17.36 -6.72
N LEU A 114 11.86 17.80 -5.56
CA LEU A 114 11.03 18.08 -4.39
C LEU A 114 11.13 19.55 -4.01
N ARG A 115 9.98 20.21 -3.95
CA ARG A 115 9.83 21.52 -3.32
C ARG A 115 9.07 21.38 -2.01
N ILE A 116 9.58 22.02 -0.96
CA ILE A 116 8.93 22.05 0.36
C ILE A 116 8.53 23.49 0.67
N GLY A 117 7.24 23.74 0.90
CA GLY A 117 6.74 25.10 1.13
C GLY A 117 7.11 26.03 -0.03
N ASP A 118 7.57 27.23 0.29
CA ASP A 118 8.06 28.22 -0.70
C ASP A 118 9.56 28.08 -1.01
N GLY A 119 10.18 26.98 -0.59
CA GLY A 119 11.59 26.69 -0.89
C GLY A 119 11.84 26.44 -2.38
N GLU A 120 13.11 26.28 -2.73
CA GLU A 120 13.51 25.87 -4.08
C GLU A 120 13.28 24.37 -4.30
N ALA A 121 13.13 23.98 -5.56
CA ALA A 121 13.00 22.56 -5.92
C ALA A 121 14.38 21.90 -5.92
N GLU A 122 14.55 20.86 -5.11
CA GLU A 122 15.79 20.10 -5.01
C GLU A 122 15.66 18.74 -5.69
N GLN A 123 16.69 18.35 -6.44
CA GLN A 123 16.75 17.02 -7.04
C GLN A 123 17.13 15.99 -5.97
N LYS A 124 16.28 14.96 -5.82
CA LYS A 124 16.49 13.83 -4.92
C LYS A 124 16.48 12.51 -5.68
N GLN A 125 17.28 11.58 -5.18
CA GLN A 125 17.37 10.18 -5.61
C GLN A 125 17.25 9.34 -4.35
N THR A 126 16.18 8.55 -4.25
CA THR A 126 15.83 7.81 -3.03
C THR A 126 15.30 6.43 -3.39
N ARG A 127 14.97 5.64 -2.37
CA ARG A 127 14.32 4.34 -2.54
C ARG A 127 12.98 4.39 -1.82
N TYR A 128 11.97 3.81 -2.42
CA TYR A 128 10.67 3.63 -1.79
C TYR A 128 10.31 2.16 -1.75
N ASN A 129 9.77 1.73 -0.61
CA ASN A 129 9.17 0.43 -0.43
C ASN A 129 7.65 0.55 -0.55
N VAL A 130 7.05 -0.39 -1.26
CA VAL A 130 5.61 -0.59 -1.37
C VAL A 130 5.31 -2.00 -0.87
N GLU A 131 4.47 -2.11 0.15
CA GLU A 131 4.10 -3.38 0.77
C GLU A 131 2.77 -3.90 0.21
N LEU A 132 2.77 -5.18 -0.16
CA LEU A 132 1.61 -5.94 -0.54
C LEU A 132 1.35 -6.99 0.55
N LEU A 133 0.12 -7.03 1.05
CA LEU A 133 -0.33 -7.85 2.16
C LEU A 133 -1.36 -8.87 1.68
N TYR A 134 -1.19 -10.11 2.10
CA TYR A 134 -2.20 -11.16 2.02
C TYR A 134 -2.48 -11.68 3.42
N VAL A 135 -3.76 -11.75 3.79
CA VAL A 135 -4.21 -12.27 5.09
C VAL A 135 -4.76 -13.67 4.85
N GLN A 136 -4.10 -14.71 5.36
CA GLN A 136 -4.54 -16.10 5.17
C GLN A 136 -5.75 -16.45 6.02
N ASP A 137 -5.89 -15.84 7.19
CA ASP A 137 -6.97 -16.16 8.12
C ASP A 137 -7.30 -14.95 9.01
N ALA A 138 -8.41 -14.28 8.74
CA ALA A 138 -8.91 -13.18 9.57
C ALA A 138 -9.31 -13.64 10.98
N GLY A 139 -9.45 -14.96 11.21
CA GLY A 139 -9.72 -15.55 12.52
C GLY A 139 -8.49 -15.70 13.40
N ALA A 140 -7.30 -15.93 12.83
CA ALA A 140 -6.05 -16.10 13.60
C ALA A 140 -5.44 -14.77 14.07
N ALA A 141 -5.68 -13.67 13.34
CA ALA A 141 -5.27 -12.32 13.75
C ALA A 141 -6.08 -11.75 14.94
N GLN A 142 -7.14 -12.43 15.38
CA GLN A 142 -7.99 -12.00 16.50
C GLN A 142 -7.32 -12.17 17.88
N GLU A 143 -6.29 -13.00 18.02
CA GLU A 143 -5.64 -13.17 19.35
C GLU A 143 -4.85 -11.93 19.80
N HIS A 144 -4.51 -11.01 18.89
CA HIS A 144 -3.79 -9.77 19.23
C HIS A 144 -4.66 -8.49 19.17
N GLN A 145 -5.96 -8.63 18.91
CA GLN A 145 -6.94 -7.52 19.01
C GLN A 145 -8.19 -7.95 19.80
N LEU A 146 -7.95 -8.36 21.05
CA LEU A 146 -8.98 -8.38 22.08
C LEU A 146 -9.32 -6.94 22.48
N ASP A 147 -10.26 -6.30 21.77
CA ASP A 147 -11.21 -5.30 22.33
C ASP A 147 -12.13 -4.63 21.30
N ALA A 148 -12.02 -4.95 20.00
CA ALA A 148 -13.00 -4.51 19.02
C ALA A 148 -13.84 -5.71 18.58
N ALA A 149 -14.99 -5.91 19.23
CA ALA A 149 -16.09 -6.66 18.64
C ALA A 149 -16.35 -6.05 17.25
N PHE A 150 -15.86 -6.69 16.19
CA PHE A 150 -16.22 -6.38 14.82
C PHE A 150 -17.69 -6.75 14.65
N SER A 151 -18.56 -5.87 15.11
CA SER A 151 -19.95 -5.80 14.69
C SER A 151 -19.89 -5.46 13.20
N MET A 152 -19.85 -6.48 12.35
CA MET A 152 -19.98 -6.29 10.91
C MET A 152 -21.36 -5.71 10.68
N THR A 153 -21.46 -4.42 10.44
CA THR A 153 -22.74 -3.76 10.13
C THR A 153 -22.95 -3.75 8.62
N CYS A 154 -24.17 -4.00 8.18
CA CYS A 154 -24.52 -3.91 6.78
C CYS A 154 -24.25 -2.48 6.29
N PRO A 155 -23.46 -2.27 5.22
CA PRO A 155 -23.12 -0.94 4.74
C PRO A 155 -24.34 -0.16 4.22
N ASN A 156 -25.46 -0.85 3.96
CA ASN A 156 -26.68 -0.22 3.48
C ASN A 156 -27.68 0.14 4.61
N CYS A 157 -27.77 -0.65 5.69
CA CYS A 157 -28.79 -0.42 6.73
C CYS A 157 -28.25 -0.38 8.17
N GLY A 158 -26.96 -0.60 8.38
CA GLY A 158 -26.33 -0.62 9.70
C GLY A 158 -26.67 -1.86 10.54
N ALA A 159 -27.47 -2.81 10.02
CA ALA A 159 -27.85 -4.00 10.77
C ALA A 159 -26.65 -4.95 11.01
N PRO A 160 -26.54 -5.56 12.19
CA PRO A 160 -25.45 -6.49 12.48
C PRO A 160 -25.58 -7.77 11.61
N ILE A 161 -24.52 -8.10 10.88
CA ILE A 161 -24.40 -9.29 10.04
C ILE A 161 -23.92 -10.44 10.94
N ARG A 162 -24.81 -11.41 11.17
CA ARG A 162 -24.54 -12.56 12.06
C ARG A 162 -24.06 -13.80 11.32
N SER A 163 -24.22 -13.85 10.00
CA SER A 163 -23.87 -15.00 9.16
C SER A 163 -23.06 -14.52 7.95
N LEU A 164 -21.77 -14.82 7.96
CA LEU A 164 -20.84 -14.60 6.84
C LEU A 164 -21.08 -15.56 5.67
N GLY A 165 -21.94 -16.58 5.81
CA GLY A 165 -22.26 -17.53 4.74
C GLY A 165 -23.46 -17.15 3.87
N SER A 166 -24.24 -16.13 4.28
CA SER A 166 -25.35 -15.60 3.50
C SER A 166 -24.88 -14.37 2.72
N LYS A 167 -24.82 -14.47 1.38
CA LYS A 167 -24.48 -13.36 0.47
C LYS A 167 -25.51 -12.22 0.43
N VAL A 168 -26.44 -12.18 1.37
CA VAL A 168 -27.57 -11.24 1.43
C VAL A 168 -27.83 -10.87 2.89
N CYS A 169 -27.94 -9.57 3.16
CA CYS A 169 -28.34 -9.05 4.47
C CYS A 169 -29.78 -9.49 4.79
N GLU A 170 -29.97 -10.18 5.91
CA GLU A 170 -31.28 -10.68 6.35
C GLU A 170 -32.29 -9.56 6.65
N PHE A 171 -31.82 -8.33 6.88
CA PHE A 171 -32.67 -7.20 7.26
C PHE A 171 -33.11 -6.33 6.08
N CYS A 172 -32.22 -6.06 5.11
CA CYS A 172 -32.51 -5.15 3.99
C CYS A 172 -32.41 -5.81 2.61
N GLY A 173 -32.07 -7.10 2.53
CA GLY A 173 -31.96 -7.83 1.28
C GLY A 173 -30.78 -7.39 0.40
N THR A 174 -29.89 -6.53 0.89
CA THR A 174 -28.70 -6.09 0.12
C THR A 174 -27.72 -7.24 0.01
N ALA A 175 -27.23 -7.49 -1.20
CA ALA A 175 -26.18 -8.46 -1.41
C ALA A 175 -24.93 -8.01 -0.63
N VAL A 176 -24.57 -8.77 0.40
CA VAL A 176 -23.34 -8.56 1.14
C VAL A 176 -22.27 -9.29 0.36
N GLN A 177 -21.37 -8.54 -0.28
CA GLN A 177 -20.16 -9.13 -0.79
C GLN A 177 -19.28 -9.43 0.43
N GLU A 178 -18.97 -10.72 0.62
CA GLU A 178 -17.80 -11.11 1.40
C GLU A 178 -16.63 -10.26 0.88
N VAL A 179 -16.07 -9.40 1.73
CA VAL A 179 -14.77 -8.81 1.44
C VAL A 179 -13.86 -10.02 1.33
N ASN A 180 -13.34 -10.26 0.12
CA ASN A 180 -12.58 -11.46 -0.16
C ASN A 180 -11.34 -11.42 0.74
N HIS A 181 -11.39 -12.13 1.88
CA HIS A 181 -10.31 -12.13 2.87
C HIS A 181 -9.03 -12.77 2.32
N TYR A 182 -9.13 -13.43 1.14
CA TYR A 182 -8.07 -14.13 0.43
C TYR A 182 -7.56 -13.36 -0.80
N ALA A 183 -7.45 -12.03 -0.72
CA ALA A 183 -6.97 -11.21 -1.82
C ALA A 183 -5.79 -10.33 -1.40
N TRP A 184 -4.75 -10.30 -2.23
CA TRP A 184 -3.63 -9.38 -2.08
C TRP A 184 -4.11 -7.93 -2.11
N SER A 185 -3.68 -7.15 -1.12
CA SER A 185 -3.97 -5.72 -1.02
C SER A 185 -2.71 -4.93 -0.76
N PHE A 186 -2.56 -3.76 -1.37
CA PHE A 186 -1.45 -2.88 -1.04
C PHE A 186 -1.71 -2.21 0.30
N ASP A 187 -0.74 -2.27 1.21
CA ASP A 187 -0.92 -1.89 2.62
C ASP A 187 -0.24 -0.57 2.95
N LYS A 188 1.01 -0.41 2.50
CA LYS A 188 1.88 0.66 2.97
C LYS A 188 2.87 1.13 1.92
N ILE A 189 3.21 2.42 1.95
CA ILE A 189 4.30 3.02 1.16
C ILE A 189 5.23 3.76 2.11
N TYR A 190 6.55 3.62 1.98
CA TYR A 190 7.49 4.42 2.77
C TYR A 190 8.81 4.61 2.05
N GLU A 191 9.46 5.74 2.33
CA GLU A 191 10.83 5.97 1.92
C GLU A 191 11.76 5.04 2.71
N PHE A 192 12.72 4.44 2.02
CA PHE A 192 13.69 3.54 2.59
C PHE A 192 15.00 4.29 2.81
N ASP A 193 15.20 4.77 4.03
CA ASP A 193 16.43 5.39 4.47
C ASP A 193 17.45 4.30 4.86
N LYS A 194 18.57 4.25 4.14
CA LYS A 194 19.73 3.41 4.46
C LYS A 194 20.98 4.25 4.57
#